data_AF-A0A971JNT0-F1
#
_entry.id   AF-A0A971JNT0-F1
#
_cell.length_a   1.000
_cell.length_b   1.000
_cell.length_c   1.000
_cell.angle_alpha   90.00
_cell.angle_beta   90.00
_cell.angle_gamma   90.00
#
_symmetry.space_group_name_H-M   'P 1'
#
loop_
_entity.id
_entity.type
_entity.pdbx_description
1 polymer ?
#
loop_
_entity_poly.entity_id
_entity_poly.type
_entity_poly.pdbx_seq_one_letter_code
_entity_poly.pdbx_strand_id
1 'polypeptide(L)' 'MTKVRVKADEPFEKALRRFKKKCNKEGLMQRLKEVKYYEKPSEQRRRRLAKAVARAVLEEL' A
#
# COMPACT_ATOMS: atom_id res chain seq x y z
N MET A 1 0.90 6.90 9.86
CA MET A 1 0.30 8.17 9.41
C MET A 1 1.37 8.95 8.67
N THR A 2 1.29 8.92 7.35
CA THR A 2 2.32 9.43 6.46
C THR A 2 2.37 10.95 6.49
N LYS A 3 3.45 11.50 7.04
CA LYS A 3 3.75 12.94 7.02
C LYS A 3 4.96 13.19 6.09
N VAL A 4 4.84 14.21 5.24
CA VAL A 4 5.94 14.72 4.39
C VAL A 4 6.17 16.17 4.76
N ARG A 5 7.36 16.48 5.26
CA ARG A 5 7.80 17.88 5.44
C ARG A 5 8.30 18.39 4.09
N VAL A 6 7.72 19.51 3.65
CA VAL A 6 8.14 20.22 2.44
C VAL A 6 9.33 21.11 2.83
N LYS A 7 10.42 21.06 2.08
CA LYS A 7 11.56 21.98 2.25
C LYS A 7 11.31 23.21 1.36
N ALA A 8 11.82 24.38 1.77
CA ALA A 8 11.59 25.65 1.07
C ALA A 8 12.11 25.62 -0.39
N ASP A 9 13.18 24.89 -0.67
CA ASP A 9 13.80 24.78 -2.00
C ASP A 9 13.18 23.71 -2.93
N GLU A 10 12.01 23.17 -2.60
CA GLU A 10 11.37 22.14 -3.44
C GLU A 10 10.10 22.63 -4.12
N PRO A 11 9.95 22.41 -5.43
CA PRO A 11 8.67 22.60 -6.12
C PRO A 11 7.59 21.71 -5.48
N PHE A 12 6.40 22.29 -5.29
CA PHE A 12 5.24 21.62 -4.69
C PHE A 12 4.94 20.24 -5.31
N GLU A 13 5.07 20.14 -6.63
CA GLU A 13 4.84 18.92 -7.39
C GLU A 13 5.76 17.76 -6.97
N LYS A 14 7.01 18.07 -6.62
CA LYS A 14 7.99 17.08 -6.15
C LYS A 14 7.64 16.59 -4.75
N ALA A 15 7.15 17.48 -3.88
CA ALA A 15 6.64 17.12 -2.56
C ALA A 15 5.40 16.21 -2.66
N LEU A 16 4.46 16.54 -3.56
CA LEU A 16 3.26 15.73 -3.83
C LEU A 16 3.61 14.33 -4.35
N ARG A 17 4.57 14.22 -5.27
CA ARG A 17 5.02 12.92 -5.79
C ARG A 17 5.62 12.04 -4.70
N ARG A 18 6.41 12.61 -3.78
CA ARG A 18 6.94 11.87 -2.61
C ARG A 18 5.84 11.45 -1.65
N PHE A 19 4.85 12.31 -1.41
CA PHE A 19 3.69 11.97 -0.61
C PHE A 19 2.93 10.79 -1.21
N LYS A 20 2.62 10.84 -2.51
CA LYS A 20 1.95 9.74 -3.22
C LYS A 20 2.74 8.43 -3.14
N LYS A 21 4.07 8.49 -3.32
CA LYS A 21 4.96 7.32 -3.17
C LYS A 21 4.96 6.76 -1.74
N LYS A 22 4.95 7.63 -0.73
CA LYS A 22 4.85 7.24 0.68
C LYS A 22 3.50 6.60 1.01
N CYS A 23 2.38 7.15 0.53
CA CYS A 23 1.04 6.56 0.72
C CYS A 23 0.92 5.18 0.06
N ASN A 24 1.52 5.01 -1.12
CA ASN A 24 1.58 3.72 -1.79
C ASN A 24 2.46 2.72 -1.03
N LYS A 25 3.61 3.16 -0.49
CA LYS A 25 4.50 2.32 0.32
C LYS A 25 3.86 1.87 1.64
N GLU A 26 3.07 2.74 2.28
CA GLU A 26 2.33 2.41 3.51
C GLU A 26 1.13 1.46 3.22
N GLY A 27 0.85 1.14 1.96
CA GLY A 27 -0.22 0.21 1.58
C GLY A 27 -1.62 0.75 1.85
N LEU A 28 -1.77 2.07 2.06
CA LEU A 28 -3.01 2.71 2.52
C LEU A 28 -4.17 2.46 1.55
N MET A 29 -3.90 2.53 0.24
CA MET A 29 -4.86 2.23 -0.81
C MET A 29 -5.27 0.75 -0.84
N GLN A 30 -4.35 -0.16 -0.51
CA GLN A 30 -4.64 -1.60 -0.47
C GLN A 30 -5.52 -1.93 0.73
N ARG A 31 -5.20 -1.35 1.90
CA ARG A 31 -6.01 -1.50 3.11
C ARG A 31 -7.42 -0.96 2.90
N LEU A 32 -7.58 0.21 2.31
CA LEU A 32 -8.90 0.79 1.98
C LEU A 32 -9.77 -0.18 1.17
N LYS A 33 -9.19 -0.87 0.18
CA LYS A 33 -9.92 -1.86 -0.62
C LYS A 33 -10.33 -3.09 0.20
N GLU A 34 -9.50 -3.51 1.16
CA GLU A 34 -9.75 -4.67 2.01
C GLU A 34 -10.85 -4.42 3.04
N VAL A 35 -10.93 -3.20 3.60
CA VAL A 35 -11.97 -2.84 4.59
C VAL A 35 -13.23 -2.21 4.01
N LYS A 36 -13.27 -1.92 2.69
CA LYS A 36 -14.45 -1.29 2.06
C LYS A 36 -15.72 -2.12 2.21
N TYR A 37 -15.59 -3.45 2.30
CA TYR A 37 -16.70 -4.37 2.44
C TYR A 37 -16.37 -5.40 3.51
N TYR A 38 -17.40 -5.96 4.15
CA TYR A 38 -17.20 -7.09 5.05
C TYR A 38 -16.73 -8.31 4.25
N GLU A 39 -15.59 -8.87 4.65
CA GLU A 39 -15.07 -10.12 4.14
C GLU A 39 -15.14 -11.17 5.24
N LYS A 40 -15.74 -12.33 4.94
CA LYS A 40 -15.82 -13.44 5.88
C LYS A 40 -14.39 -13.86 6.32
N PRO A 41 -14.16 -14.25 7.58
CA PRO A 41 -12.83 -14.64 8.05
C PRO A 41 -12.15 -15.74 7.22
N SER A 42 -12.93 -16.68 6.65
CA SER A 42 -12.41 -17.73 5.76
C SER A 42 -11.84 -17.16 4.45
N GLU A 43 -12.56 -16.21 3.85
CA GLU A 43 -12.15 -15.54 2.61
C GLU A 43 -10.90 -14.68 2.83
N GLN A 44 -10.85 -13.97 3.96
CA GLN A 44 -9.68 -13.18 4.34
C GLN A 44 -8.43 -14.06 4.50
N ARG A 45 -8.55 -15.24 5.13
CA ARG A 45 -7.44 -16.21 5.24
C ARG A 45 -7.01 -16.73 3.86
N ARG A 46 -7.96 -17.11 3.01
CA ARG A 46 -7.69 -17.57 1.64
C ARG A 46 -6.95 -16.51 0.81
N ARG A 47 -7.39 -15.25 0.87
CA ARG A 47 -6.76 -14.13 0.19
C ARG A 47 -5.33 -13.88 0.69
N ARG A 48 -5.09 -13.96 2.00
CA ARG A 48 -3.74 -13.80 2.58
C ARG A 48 -2.78 -14.88 2.10
N LEU A 49 -3.21 -16.14 2.09
CA LEU A 49 -2.40 -17.26 1.59
C LEU A 49 -2.07 -17.08 0.11
N ALA A 50 -3.06 -16.77 -0.73
CA ALA A 50 -2.85 -16.54 -2.16
C ALA A 50 -1.84 -15.40 -2.42
N LYS A 51 -1.92 -14.30 -1.66
CA LYS A 51 -0.94 -13.20 -1.75
C LYS A 51 0.47 -13.62 -1.34
N ALA A 52 0.60 -14.46 -0.31
CA ALA A 52 1.89 -14.96 0.15
C ALA A 52 2.54 -15.89 -0.90
N VAL A 53 1.77 -16.81 -1.47
CA VAL A 53 2.24 -17.70 -2.55
C VAL A 53 2.65 -16.89 -3.78
N ALA A 54 1.81 -15.95 -4.22
CA ALA A 54 2.14 -15.10 -5.36
C ALA A 54 3.43 -14.29 -5.15
N ARG A 55 3.68 -13.85 -3.91
CA ARG A 55 4.93 -13.17 -3.57
C ARG A 55 6.14 -14.10 -3.58
N ALA A 56 6.02 -15.31 -3.04
CA ALA A 56 7.10 -16.29 -3.05
C ALA A 56 7.49 -16.67 -4.48
N VAL A 57 6.52 -16.91 -5.35
CA VAL A 57 6.77 -17.22 -6.78
C VAL A 57 7.45 -16.04 -7.50
N LEU A 58 7.08 -14.79 -7.17
CA LEU A 58 7.73 -13.61 -7.74
C LEU A 58 9.17 -13.44 -7.23
N GLU A 59 9.46 -13.81 -5.98
CA GLU A 59 10.81 -13.75 -5.41
C GLU A 59 11.73 -14.88 -5.92
N GLU A 60 11.16 -15.99 -6.40
CA GLU A 60 11.88 -17.11 -7.01
C GLU A 60 12.21 -16.90 -8.52
N LEU A 61 11.62 -15.87 -9.16
CA LEU A 61 11.85 -15.47 -10.56
C LEU A 61 12.88 -14.34 -10.66
#